data_AF-A0A6A4ME24-F1
#
_entry.id   AF-A0A6A4ME24-F1
#
_cell.length_a   1.000
_cell.length_b   1.000
_cell.length_c   1.000
_cell.angle_alpha   90.00
_cell.angle_beta   90.00
_cell.angle_gamma   90.00
#
_symmetry.space_group_name_H-M   'P 1'
#
loop_
_entity.id
_entity.type
_entity.pdbx_description
1 polymer ?
#
loop_
_entity_poly.entity_id
_entity_poly.type
_entity_poly.pdbx_seq_one_letter_code
_entity_poly.pdbx_strand_id
1 'polypeptide(L)'
;VGDQYRSNDDGEPSGTAGKPIHSAIVSSGVDRVMVVVIRYFGGIKLGTGGLVRAYGGVAAECLKNSTTVLVKSKVQLGMEVPFDLLGVVYHQ
;
A
#
# COMPACT_ATOMS: atom_id res chain seq x y z
N VAL A 1 -9.09 -6.25 4.25
CA VAL A 1 -7.93 -6.33 3.33
C VAL A 1 -8.56 -6.05 1.98
N GLY A 2 -8.35 -4.83 1.47
CA GLY A 2 -9.38 -4.16 0.68
C GLY A 2 -9.20 -4.32 -0.83
N ASP A 3 -10.32 -4.49 -1.55
CA ASP A 3 -10.36 -4.44 -3.03
C ASP A 3 -10.22 -3.01 -3.58
N GLN A 4 -10.15 -2.02 -2.69
CA GLN A 4 -10.00 -0.62 -3.07
C GLN A 4 -8.54 -0.33 -3.38
N TYR A 5 -8.27 0.01 -4.64
CA TYR A 5 -6.99 0.52 -5.06
C TYR A 5 -7.20 1.76 -5.93
N ARG A 6 -6.15 2.56 -6.03
CA ARG A 6 -6.07 3.66 -6.98
C ARG A 6 -4.64 3.75 -7.49
N SER A 7 -4.50 4.09 -8.77
CA SER A 7 -3.21 4.42 -9.37
C SER A 7 -3.36 5.64 -10.26
N ASN A 8 -2.26 6.39 -10.45
CA ASN A 8 -2.21 7.58 -11.28
C ASN A 8 -0.85 7.61 -12.00
N ASP A 9 -0.85 7.95 -13.29
CA ASP A 9 0.37 8.12 -14.08
C ASP A 9 0.96 9.54 -13.97
N ASP A 10 0.22 10.49 -13.38
CA ASP A 10 0.68 11.86 -13.08
C ASP A 10 1.40 12.58 -14.25
N GLY A 11 0.80 12.52 -15.43
CA GLY A 11 1.33 13.16 -16.65
C GLY A 11 2.31 12.29 -17.45
N GLU A 12 2.72 11.12 -16.94
CA GLU A 12 3.40 10.11 -17.75
C GLU A 12 2.45 9.49 -18.79
N PRO A 13 2.98 8.85 -19.85
CA PRO A 13 2.15 8.10 -20.78
C PRO A 13 1.29 7.07 -20.05
N SER A 14 0.03 6.95 -20.48
CA SER A 14 -0.97 6.11 -19.82
C SER A 14 -0.47 4.67 -19.59
N GLY A 15 -0.58 4.21 -18.35
CA GLY A 15 -0.21 2.87 -17.91
C GLY A 15 1.30 2.65 -17.72
N THR A 16 2.13 3.69 -17.78
CA THR A 16 3.59 3.53 -17.66
C THR A 16 4.16 3.78 -16.28
N ALA A 17 3.37 4.35 -15.35
CA ALA A 17 3.82 4.64 -13.99
C ALA A 17 2.90 4.03 -12.94
N GLY A 18 1.63 4.46 -12.89
CA GLY A 18 0.69 4.07 -11.84
C GLY A 18 0.38 2.57 -11.82
N LYS A 19 0.11 1.98 -12.99
CA LYS A 19 -0.15 0.53 -13.10
C LYS A 19 1.05 -0.31 -12.65
N PRO A 20 2.29 -0.06 -13.14
CA PRO A 20 3.49 -0.76 -12.65
C PRO A 20 3.72 -0.65 -11.14
N ILE A 21 3.53 0.53 -10.54
CA ILE A 21 3.65 0.71 -9.09
C ILE A 21 2.61 -0.15 -8.36
N HIS A 22 1.36 -0.14 -8.82
CA HIS A 22 0.31 -0.97 -8.23
C HIS A 22 0.61 -2.47 -8.35
N SER A 23 1.10 -2.93 -9.51
CA SER A 23 1.55 -4.31 -9.69
C SER A 23 2.69 -4.69 -8.72
N ALA A 24 3.59 -3.77 -8.41
CA ALA A 24 4.64 -3.98 -7.40
C ALA A 24 4.04 -4.14 -5.99
N ILE A 25 3.04 -3.34 -5.61
CA ILE A 25 2.31 -3.50 -4.34
C ILE A 25 1.66 -4.89 -4.27
N VAL A 26 0.89 -5.28 -5.30
CA VAL A 26 0.21 -6.58 -5.33
C VAL A 26 1.19 -7.75 -5.24
N SER A 27 2.29 -7.70 -6.00
CA SER A 27 3.31 -8.77 -5.99
C SER A 27 4.13 -8.83 -4.69
N SER A 28 4.22 -7.73 -3.94
CA SER A 28 4.88 -7.72 -2.62
C SER A 28 4.07 -8.42 -1.53
N GLY A 29 2.75 -8.61 -1.74
CA GLY A 29 1.84 -9.14 -0.72
C GLY A 29 1.53 -8.18 0.44
N VAL A 30 1.98 -6.93 0.36
CA VAL A 30 1.71 -5.89 1.37
C VAL A 30 0.38 -5.19 1.07
N ASP A 31 -0.44 -4.98 2.10
CA ASP A 31 -1.72 -4.27 2.03
C ASP A 31 -1.71 -3.00 2.91
N ARG A 32 -2.67 -2.10 2.71
CA ARG A 32 -2.83 -0.83 3.44
C ARG A 32 -1.63 0.11 3.31
N VAL A 33 -1.08 0.20 2.10
CA VAL A 33 0.07 1.06 1.77
C VAL A 33 -0.25 2.05 0.66
N MET A 34 0.51 3.14 0.63
CA MET A 34 0.56 4.09 -0.47
C MET A 34 2.01 4.20 -0.92
N VAL A 35 2.25 4.10 -2.23
CA VAL A 35 3.59 4.25 -2.83
C VAL A 35 3.56 5.43 -3.77
N VAL A 36 4.56 6.30 -3.64
CA VAL A 36 4.77 7.47 -4.51
C VAL A 36 6.19 7.38 -5.07
N VAL A 37 6.31 7.57 -6.39
CA VAL A 37 7.61 7.62 -7.07
C VAL A 37 7.78 9.01 -7.66
N ILE A 38 8.81 9.72 -7.20
CA ILE A 38 9.19 11.02 -7.77
C ILE A 38 10.21 10.77 -8.87
N ARG A 39 9.93 11.26 -10.08
CA ARG A 39 10.84 11.15 -11.21
C ARG A 39 11.30 12.53 -11.67
N TYR A 40 12.60 12.68 -11.83
CA TYR A 40 13.22 13.83 -12.49
C TYR A 40 13.68 13.42 -13.90
N PHE A 41 13.38 14.22 -14.93
CA PHE A 41 13.79 13.92 -16.30
C PHE A 41 15.29 14.11 -16.48
N GLY A 42 16.00 13.06 -16.89
CA GLY A 42 17.46 13.05 -17.04
C GLY A 42 17.99 13.40 -18.43
N GLY A 43 17.19 14.03 -19.29
CA GLY A 43 17.62 14.42 -20.66
C GLY A 43 17.46 13.34 -21.73
N ILE A 44 17.22 12.08 -21.36
CA ILE A 44 17.02 10.96 -22.29
C ILE A 44 15.66 10.29 -22.04
N LYS A 45 14.92 10.03 -23.12
CA LYS A 45 13.64 9.32 -23.06
C LYS A 45 13.86 7.82 -22.86
N LEU A 46 13.20 7.25 -21.85
CA LEU A 46 13.25 5.81 -21.57
C LEU A 46 12.32 4.98 -22.47
N GLY A 47 11.35 5.63 -23.12
CA GLY A 47 10.25 4.97 -23.82
C GLY A 47 9.32 4.21 -22.87
N THR A 48 8.18 3.74 -23.39
CA THR A 48 7.11 3.09 -22.61
C THR A 48 7.64 1.91 -21.78
N GLY A 49 8.38 0.99 -22.39
CA GLY A 49 8.92 -0.18 -21.69
C GLY A 49 10.03 0.17 -20.69
N GLY A 50 10.73 1.29 -20.87
CA GLY A 50 11.70 1.78 -19.89
C GLY A 50 11.02 2.40 -18.68
N LEU A 51 9.98 3.20 -18.88
CA LEU A 51 9.18 3.80 -17.80
C LEU A 51 8.51 2.73 -16.94
N VAL A 52 7.86 1.74 -17.57
CA VAL A 52 7.21 0.63 -16.87
C VAL A 52 8.18 -0.10 -15.94
N ARG A 53 9.40 -0.40 -16.43
CA ARG A 53 10.44 -1.06 -15.63
C ARG A 53 10.98 -0.15 -14.52
N ALA A 54 11.15 1.13 -14.78
CA ALA A 54 11.66 2.07 -13.79
C ALA A 54 10.68 2.27 -12.62
N TYR A 55 9.42 2.62 -12.93
CA TYR A 55 8.40 2.86 -11.91
C TYR A 55 8.05 1.62 -11.11
N GLY A 56 7.82 0.49 -11.79
CA GLY A 56 7.53 -0.78 -11.12
C GLY A 56 8.73 -1.31 -10.33
N GLY A 57 9.94 -1.23 -10.91
CA GLY A 57 11.17 -1.72 -10.29
C GLY A 57 11.53 -0.98 -9.01
N VAL A 58 11.53 0.35 -9.03
CA VAL A 58 11.84 1.17 -7.85
C VAL A 58 10.79 0.98 -6.75
N ALA A 59 9.50 0.87 -7.11
CA ALA A 59 8.45 0.57 -6.15
C ALA A 59 8.64 -0.81 -5.49
N ALA A 60 8.95 -1.84 -6.28
CA ALA A 60 9.21 -3.19 -5.77
C ALA A 60 10.43 -3.24 -4.84
N GLU A 61 11.51 -2.55 -5.20
CA GLU A 61 12.71 -2.46 -4.37
C GLU A 61 12.44 -1.73 -3.05
N CYS A 62 11.71 -0.62 -3.10
CA CYS A 62 11.29 0.13 -1.90
C CYS A 62 10.47 -0.76 -0.94
N LEU A 63 9.45 -1.46 -1.47
CA LEU A 63 8.61 -2.36 -0.68
C LEU A 63 9.41 -3.51 -0.07
N LYS A 64 10.32 -4.12 -0.84
CA LYS A 64 11.20 -5.20 -0.36
C LYS A 64 12.08 -4.77 0.82
N ASN A 65 12.55 -3.52 0.82
CA ASN A 65 13.45 -2.98 1.84
C ASN A 65 12.71 -2.31 3.01
N SER A 66 11.39 -2.17 2.92
CA SER A 66 10.57 -1.56 3.96
C SER A 66 10.36 -2.50 5.16
N THR A 67 10.30 -1.95 6.37
CA THR A 67 9.89 -2.71 7.55
C THR A 67 8.38 -2.91 7.54
N THR A 68 7.92 -4.15 7.65
CA THR A 68 6.50 -4.50 7.68
C THR A 68 6.08 -5.03 9.05
N VAL A 69 4.80 -4.87 9.38
CA VAL A 69 4.20 -5.41 10.60
C VAL A 69 2.95 -6.19 10.26
N LEU A 70 2.67 -7.24 11.03
CA LEU A 70 1.47 -8.02 10.86
C LEU A 70 0.25 -7.21 11.32
N VAL A 71 -0.65 -6.90 10.39
CA VAL A 71 -1.94 -6.27 10.69
C VAL A 71 -2.99 -7.35 10.90
N LYS A 72 -3.41 -7.55 12.16
CA LYS A 72 -4.54 -8.42 12.49
C LYS A 72 -5.84 -7.62 12.46
N SER A 73 -6.83 -8.11 11.71
CA SER A 73 -8.18 -7.53 11.74
C SER A 73 -8.76 -7.62 13.15
N LYS A 74 -9.26 -6.49 13.65
CA LYS A 74 -10.04 -6.46 14.90
C LYS A 74 -11.50 -6.70 14.57
N VAL A 75 -12.18 -7.42 15.44
CA VAL A 75 -13.64 -7.57 15.40
C VAL A 75 -14.24 -6.73 16.52
N GLN A 76 -15.38 -6.12 16.25
CA GLN A 76 -16.13 -5.42 17.29
C GLN A 76 -16.90 -6.47 18.10
N LEU A 77 -16.75 -6.42 19.42
CA LEU A 77 -17.50 -7.27 20.35
C LEU A 77 -18.33 -6.39 21.26
N GLY A 78 -19.58 -6.81 21.48
CA GLY A 78 -20.47 -6.25 22.48
C GLY A 78 -20.76 -7.30 23.54
N MET A 79 -20.91 -6.86 24.79
CA MET A 79 -21.40 -7.69 25.88
C MET A 79 -22.38 -6.89 26.71
N GLU A 80 -23.42 -7.55 27.21
CA GLU A 80 -24.30 -7.00 28.23
C GLU A 80 -23.78 -7.42 29.59
N VAL A 81 -23.60 -6.45 30.48
CA VAL A 81 -22.98 -6.68 31.78
C VAL A 81 -23.87 -6.04 32.85
N PRO A 82 -24.32 -6.82 33.85
CA PRO A 82 -24.97 -6.28 35.04
C PRO A 82 -24.09 -5.22 35.73
N PHE A 83 -24.71 -4.20 36.32
CA PHE A 83 -23.99 -3.04 36.90
C PHE A 83 -22.97 -3.44 37.98
N ASP A 84 -23.27 -4.48 38.75
CA ASP A 84 -22.42 -5.10 39.77
C ASP A 84 -21.12 -5.73 39.22
N LEU A 85 -21.09 -6.11 37.94
CA LEU A 85 -19.89 -6.65 37.28
C LEU A 85 -19.09 -5.59 36.51
N LEU A 86 -19.55 -4.33 36.49
CA LEU A 86 -18.92 -3.25 35.74
C LEU A 86 -17.46 -3.02 36.17
N GLY A 87 -17.19 -3.03 37.48
CA GLY A 87 -15.83 -2.84 38.00
C GLY A 87 -14.84 -3.91 37.54
N VAL A 88 -15.29 -5.16 37.38
CA VAL A 88 -14.46 -6.28 36.90
C VAL A 88 -14.08 -6.09 35.43
N VAL A 89 -14.99 -5.55 34.63
CA VAL A 89 -14.78 -5.33 33.19
C VAL A 89 -13.87 -4.12 32.91
N TYR A 90 -13.93 -3.07 33.73
CA TYR A 90 -13.12 -1.86 33.53
C TYR A 90 -11.70 -1.92 34.12
N HIS A 91 -11.40 -2.86 35.02
CA HIS A 91 -10.09 -2.98 35.69
C HIS A 91 -9.08 -3.90 34.98
N GLN A 92 -8.99 -3.83 33.65
CA GLN A 92 -7.90 -4.46 32.87
C GLN A 92 -7.17 -3.44 32.00
#